data_AF-A0A6J1D724-F1
#
_entry.id   AF-A0A6J1D724-F1
#
_cell.length_a   1.000
_cell.length_b   1.000
_cell.length_c   1.000
_cell.angle_alpha   90.00
_cell.angle_beta   90.00
_cell.angle_gamma   90.00
#
_symmetry.space_group_name_H-M   'P 1'
#
loop_
_entity.id
_entity.type
_entity.pdbx_description
1 polymer ?
#
loop_
_entity_poly.entity_id
_entity_poly.type
_entity_poly.pdbx_seq_one_letter_code
_entity_poly.pdbx_strand_id
1 'polypeptide(L)'
;MQAKKEEEEGNGQGQLEKRVNTVEYWTSAGQGQEQRNNVQIVHHVHPQSHPSPYATSGGVLAGAAAAIANTLQSAKDAISRK
;
A
#
# COMPACT_ATOMS: atom_id res chain seq x y z
N MET A 1 -8.27 -18.51 -15.89
CA MET A 1 -8.10 -17.27 -15.09
C MET A 1 -7.58 -16.20 -16.04
N GLN A 2 -8.35 -15.16 -16.33
CA GLN A 2 -7.85 -14.03 -17.13
C GLN A 2 -6.91 -13.19 -16.26
N ALA A 3 -5.69 -12.95 -16.75
CA ALA A 3 -4.76 -12.03 -16.11
C ALA A 3 -5.25 -10.60 -16.33
N LYS A 4 -5.60 -9.90 -15.26
CA LYS A 4 -5.89 -8.46 -15.30
C LYS A 4 -4.56 -7.73 -15.49
N LYS A 5 -4.41 -6.99 -16.59
CA LYS A 5 -3.24 -6.15 -16.82
C LYS A 5 -3.43 -4.87 -16.00
N GLU A 6 -2.63 -4.72 -14.97
CA GLU A 6 -2.59 -3.54 -14.09
C GLU A 6 -1.37 -2.70 -14.47
N GLU A 7 -1.56 -1.39 -14.60
CA GLU A 7 -0.50 -0.44 -14.92
C GLU A 7 -0.60 0.73 -13.94
N GLU A 8 0.50 1.03 -13.28
CA GLU A 8 0.61 2.09 -12.27
C GLU A 8 1.43 3.22 -12.89
N GLU A 9 0.80 4.39 -13.07
CA GLU A 9 1.42 5.55 -13.69
C GLU A 9 1.07 6.81 -12.88
N GLY A 10 2.02 7.75 -12.81
CA GLY A 10 1.75 9.09 -12.31
C GLY A 10 1.03 9.90 -13.39
N ASN A 11 -0.09 10.52 -13.06
CA ASN A 11 -0.78 11.41 -14.00
C ASN A 11 -0.01 12.72 -14.18
N GLY A 12 -0.39 13.53 -15.17
CA GLY A 12 0.26 14.82 -15.48
C GLY A 12 0.19 15.86 -14.35
N GLN A 13 -0.53 15.58 -13.27
CA GLN A 13 -0.67 16.40 -12.06
C GLN A 13 0.11 15.82 -10.87
N GLY A 14 0.88 14.75 -11.08
CA GLY A 14 1.69 14.08 -10.04
C GLY A 14 0.89 13.18 -9.09
N GLN A 15 -0.38 12.92 -9.38
CA GLN A 15 -1.22 11.99 -8.61
C GLN A 15 -1.00 10.56 -9.11
N LEU A 16 -0.86 9.63 -8.17
CA LEU A 16 -0.66 8.22 -8.48
C LEU A 16 -1.99 7.59 -8.90
N GLU A 17 -2.03 7.07 -10.13
CA GLU A 17 -3.20 6.42 -10.72
C GLU A 17 -2.90 4.95 -11.00
N LYS A 18 -3.87 4.09 -10.68
CA LYS A 18 -3.83 2.67 -11.07
C LYS A 18 -4.88 2.41 -12.15
N ARG A 19 -4.41 2.09 -13.35
CA ARG A 19 -5.24 1.76 -14.51
C ARG A 19 -5.42 0.24 -14.60
N VAL A 20 -6.67 -0.19 -14.74
CA VAL A 20 -7.03 -1.60 -14.87
C VAL A 20 -7.93 -1.78 -16.07
N ASN A 21 -7.47 -2.58 -17.04
CA ASN A 21 -8.28 -2.97 -18.19
C ASN A 21 -9.16 -4.17 -17.81
N THR A 22 -10.46 -4.03 -18.01
CA THR A 22 -11.45 -5.04 -17.62
C THR A 22 -12.60 -5.16 -18.64
N VAL A 23 -13.44 -6.15 -18.39
CA VAL A 23 -14.67 -6.42 -19.12
C VAL A 23 -15.82 -6.22 -18.14
N GLU A 24 -16.78 -5.40 -18.52
CA GLU A 24 -17.94 -5.09 -17.70
C GLU A 24 -19.15 -5.88 -18.21
N TYR A 25 -19.88 -6.51 -17.29
CA TYR A 25 -21.08 -7.28 -17.61
C TYR A 25 -22.30 -6.54 -17.08
N TRP A 26 -23.21 -6.16 -17.96
CA TRP A 26 -24.45 -5.47 -17.62
C TRP A 26 -25.65 -6.38 -17.80
N THR A 27 -26.62 -6.22 -16.91
CA THR A 27 -27.91 -6.90 -17.01
C THR A 27 -29.01 -5.86 -16.95
N SER A 28 -29.92 -5.90 -17.92
CA SER A 28 -31.09 -5.01 -17.99
C SER A 28 -32.35 -5.86 -17.82
N ALA A 29 -33.34 -5.35 -17.08
CA ALA A 29 -34.56 -6.10 -16.80
C ALA A 29 -35.30 -6.44 -18.11
N GLY A 30 -35.41 -7.73 -18.43
CA GLY A 30 -36.03 -8.21 -19.67
C GLY A 30 -35.11 -8.28 -20.89
N GLN A 31 -33.83 -7.89 -20.77
CA GLN A 31 -32.81 -8.13 -21.78
C GLN A 31 -31.73 -9.08 -21.24
N GLY A 32 -31.09 -9.84 -22.13
CA GLY A 32 -30.01 -10.77 -21.77
C GLY A 32 -28.78 -10.06 -21.17
N GLN A 33 -27.77 -10.84 -20.77
CA GLN A 33 -26.51 -10.25 -20.31
C GLN A 33 -25.78 -9.58 -21.48
N GLU A 34 -25.43 -8.30 -21.32
CA GLU A 34 -24.61 -7.55 -22.25
C GLU A 34 -23.17 -7.47 -21.73
N GLN A 35 -22.18 -7.68 -22.61
CA GLN A 35 -20.76 -7.62 -22.25
C GLN A 35 -20.13 -6.42 -22.94
N ARG A 36 -19.63 -5.46 -22.15
CA ARG A 36 -18.85 -4.33 -22.63
C ARG A 36 -17.35 -4.64 -22.49
N ASN A 37 -16.70 -4.81 -23.63
CA ASN A 37 -15.26 -5.03 -23.69
C ASN A 37 -14.51 -3.69 -23.63
N ASN A 38 -13.26 -3.74 -23.18
CA ASN A 38 -12.33 -2.60 -23.14
C ASN A 38 -12.75 -1.47 -22.17
N VAL A 39 -13.23 -1.83 -20.99
CA VAL A 39 -13.50 -0.88 -19.92
C VAL A 39 -12.22 -0.62 -19.15
N GLN A 40 -11.80 0.63 -19.06
CA GLN A 40 -10.65 1.04 -18.26
C GLN A 40 -11.14 1.66 -16.95
N ILE A 41 -10.73 1.07 -15.83
CA ILE A 41 -10.99 1.62 -14.50
C ILE A 41 -9.74 2.36 -14.05
N VAL A 42 -9.89 3.64 -13.72
CA VAL A 42 -8.82 4.49 -13.16
C VAL A 42 -9.08 4.66 -11.67
N HIS A 43 -8.22 4.10 -10.83
CA HIS A 43 -8.26 4.33 -9.39
C HIS A 43 -7.31 5.48 -9.06
N HIS A 44 -7.86 6.55 -8.48
CA HIS A 44 -7.06 7.65 -7.96
C HIS A 44 -6.64 7.28 -6.54
N VAL A 45 -5.33 7.11 -6.33
CA VAL A 45 -4.81 6.94 -4.97
C VAL A 45 -4.76 8.34 -4.35
N HIS A 46 -5.68 8.61 -3.43
CA HIS A 46 -5.55 9.80 -2.61
C HIS A 46 -4.33 9.62 -1.70
N PRO A 47 -3.34 10.53 -1.75
CA PRO A 47 -2.34 10.56 -0.70
C PRO A 47 -3.07 10.76 0.62
N GLN A 48 -2.88 9.86 1.58
CA GLN A 48 -3.45 10.06 2.90
C GLN A 48 -2.88 11.38 3.44
N SER A 49 -3.72 12.42 3.52
CA SER A 49 -3.33 13.76 3.99
C SER A 49 -2.83 13.76 5.44
N HIS A 50 -2.99 12.64 6.13
CA HIS A 50 -2.45 12.40 7.45
C HIS A 50 -1.78 11.03 7.42
N PRO A 51 -0.57 10.87 7.98
CA PRO A 51 -0.12 9.54 8.36
C PRO A 51 -1.24 8.96 9.24
N SER A 52 -1.83 7.85 8.80
CA SER A 52 -2.71 7.08 9.66
C SER A 52 -2.04 6.96 11.03
N PRO A 53 -2.71 7.30 12.15
CA PRO A 53 -2.13 7.09 13.48
C PRO A 53 -1.82 5.60 13.71
N TYR A 54 -2.36 4.72 12.86
CA TYR A 54 -1.91 3.35 12.69
C TYR A 54 -0.71 3.29 11.74
N ALA A 55 0.40 3.90 12.17
CA ALA A 55 1.71 3.47 11.72
C ALA A 55 1.92 2.04 12.25
N THR A 56 1.45 1.03 11.52
CA THR A 56 1.82 -0.39 11.76
C THR A 56 3.29 -0.64 11.41
N SER A 57 4.03 0.39 11.03
CA SER A 57 5.42 0.37 10.65
C SER A 57 6.32 0.36 11.89
N GLY A 58 6.56 -0.83 12.47
CA GLY A 58 7.81 -1.22 13.13
C GLY A 58 8.44 -0.32 14.22
N GLY A 59 7.83 0.80 14.61
CA GLY A 59 8.45 1.83 15.45
C GLY A 59 8.55 1.40 16.90
N VAL A 60 7.53 0.70 17.39
CA VAL A 60 7.57 0.06 18.73
C VAL A 60 8.65 -1.02 18.77
N LEU A 61 8.78 -1.82 17.70
CA LEU A 61 9.81 -2.86 17.61
C LEU A 61 11.22 -2.24 17.51
N ALA A 62 11.38 -1.18 16.73
CA ALA A 62 12.64 -0.43 16.63
C ALA A 62 13.04 0.20 17.98
N GLY A 63 12.07 0.75 18.72
CA GLY A 63 12.29 1.28 20.08
C GLY A 63 12.72 0.19 21.06
N ALA A 64 12.08 -0.98 21.03
CA ALA A 64 12.47 -2.13 21.85
C ALA A 64 13.89 -2.63 21.53
N ALA A 65 14.24 -2.74 20.24
CA ALA A 65 15.58 -3.13 19.81
C ALA A 65 16.65 -2.12 20.30
N ALA A 66 16.37 -0.82 20.20
CA ALA A 66 17.27 0.23 20.68
C ALA A 66 17.48 0.17 22.21
N ALA A 67 16.43 -0.09 22.99
CA ALA A 67 16.52 -0.20 24.43
C ALA A 67 17.40 -1.39 24.87
N ILE A 68 17.26 -2.54 24.20
CA ILE A 68 18.09 -3.73 24.47
C ILE A 68 19.55 -3.48 24.08
N ALA A 69 19.80 -2.90 22.91
CA ALA A 69 21.14 -2.56 22.45
C ALA A 69 21.85 -1.60 23.43
N ASN A 70 21.15 -0.56 23.89
CA ASN A 70 21.68 0.39 24.88
C ASN A 70 21.98 -0.28 26.23
N THR A 71 21.11 -1.18 26.68
CA THR A 71 21.33 -1.93 27.93
C THR A 71 22.56 -2.83 27.83
N LEU A 72 22.72 -3.55 26.71
CA LEU A 72 23.88 -4.39 26.46
C LEU A 72 25.19 -3.58 26.39
N GLN A 73 25.16 -2.45 25.68
CA GLN A 73 26.31 -1.56 25.57
C GLN A 73 26.70 -0.96 26.93
N SER A 74 25.72 -0.51 27.71
CA SER A 74 25.94 0.01 29.07
C SER A 74 26.54 -1.04 30.00
N ALA A 75 26.03 -2.28 29.95
CA ALA A 75 26.59 -3.39 30.73
C ALA A 75 28.03 -3.73 30.34
N LYS A 76 28.34 -3.74 29.04
CA LYS A 76 29.69 -3.94 28.52
C LYS A 76 30.64 -2.84 29.01
N ASP A 77 30.23 -1.58 28.91
CA ASP A 77 31.05 -0.45 29.32
C ASP A 77 31.27 -0.42 30.84
N ALA A 78 30.28 -0.83 31.64
CA ALA A 78 30.43 -0.95 33.09
C ALA A 78 31.45 -2.02 33.50
N ILE A 79 31.49 -3.16 32.80
CA ILE A 79 32.44 -4.24 33.07
C ILE A 79 33.85 -3.89 32.54
N SER A 80 33.94 -3.23 31.40
CA SER A 80 35.22 -2.91 30.74
C SER A 80 36.00 -1.77 31.41
N ARG A 81 35.37 -1.00 32.30
CA ARG A 81 36.02 0.08 33.08
C ARG A 81 36.61 -0.42 34.41
N LYS A 82 36.68 -1.73 34.62
CA LYS A 82 37.34 -2.38 35.76
C LYS A 82 38.75 -2.84 35.40
#